data_AF-A0A1Q3MZT3-F1
#
_entry.id   AF-A0A1Q3MZT3-F1
#
_cell.length_a   1.000
_cell.length_b   1.000
_cell.length_c   1.000
_cell.angle_alpha   90.00
_cell.angle_beta   90.00
_cell.angle_gamma   90.00
#
_symmetry.space_group_name_H-M   'P 1'
#
loop_
_entity.id
_entity.type
_entity.pdbx_description
1 polymer ?
#
loop_
_entity_poly.entity_id
_entity_poly.type
_entity_poly.pdbx_seq_one_letter_code
_entity_poly.pdbx_strand_id
1 'polypeptide(L)'
;MSRLKIENNPSFQEFSNNIKGAKSIKQIAFFLIPFSKTAKNIVQSFEGFQAIEKQFNLISKSPDEFNDFFSASGWIAHESMNHDLMLECIALAKNKDIKTAEEKLADYYTSENLKWLTRQLKSTPEFQKRYELIRLAYEDTIAQRFHSAVPVVLMIIDGGVNDIDKNKGFFTETTDLTAWDSIAAHSTGLSRLRDILNKGRNRTNTEEIFLPYRNGILHGRDIAYANKHVAAKCWLTLIAINDWGKALEKNKKNPLKEAKEQLLK
;
A
#
# COMPACT_ATOMS: atom_id res chain seq x y z
N MET A 1 -23.21 6.12 -7.89
CA MET A 1 -21.94 5.99 -8.63
C MET A 1 -21.36 4.63 -8.28
N SER A 2 -21.20 3.72 -9.24
CA SER A 2 -20.52 2.45 -8.98
C SER A 2 -19.12 2.77 -8.47
N ARG A 3 -18.74 2.19 -7.32
CA ARG A 3 -17.36 2.31 -6.84
C ARG A 3 -16.46 1.70 -7.92
N LEU A 4 -15.51 2.48 -8.43
CA LEU A 4 -14.38 1.91 -9.18
C LEU A 4 -13.75 0.85 -8.28
N LYS A 5 -13.38 -0.28 -8.85
CA LYS A 5 -12.77 -1.40 -8.14
C LYS A 5 -11.36 -1.61 -8.65
N ILE A 6 -10.47 -2.03 -7.75
CA ILE A 6 -9.09 -2.35 -8.08
C ILE A 6 -9.03 -3.53 -9.07
N GLU A 7 -9.92 -4.51 -8.98
CA GLU A 7 -10.02 -5.63 -9.95
C GLU A 7 -10.29 -5.16 -11.40
N ASN A 8 -10.77 -3.93 -11.58
CA ASN A 8 -11.00 -3.30 -12.88
C ASN A 8 -9.79 -2.50 -13.39
N ASN A 9 -8.65 -2.55 -12.69
CA ASN A 9 -7.41 -1.97 -13.20
C ASN A 9 -7.02 -2.65 -14.54
N PRO A 10 -6.45 -1.90 -15.48
CA PRO A 10 -6.17 -2.35 -16.84
C PRO A 10 -5.26 -3.56 -16.92
N SER A 11 -4.24 -3.62 -16.07
CA SER A 11 -3.35 -4.77 -16.02
C SER A 11 -4.10 -6.04 -15.63
N PHE A 12 -5.05 -5.97 -14.71
CA PHE A 12 -5.94 -7.09 -14.39
C PHE A 12 -6.91 -7.40 -15.54
N GLN A 13 -7.42 -6.41 -16.26
CA GLN A 13 -8.32 -6.63 -17.41
C GLN A 13 -7.58 -7.24 -18.62
N GLU A 14 -6.41 -6.71 -18.97
CA GLU A 14 -5.50 -7.24 -20.01
C GLU A 14 -5.17 -8.71 -19.69
N PHE A 15 -4.92 -9.00 -18.42
CA PHE A 15 -4.66 -10.35 -17.95
C PHE A 15 -5.87 -11.29 -18.06
N SER A 16 -7.04 -10.86 -17.58
CA SER A 16 -8.30 -11.61 -17.68
C SER A 16 -8.63 -11.96 -19.15
N ASN A 17 -8.40 -11.02 -20.06
CA ASN A 17 -8.58 -11.23 -21.50
C ASN A 17 -7.54 -12.21 -22.08
N ASN A 18 -6.28 -12.15 -21.62
CA ASN A 18 -5.23 -13.09 -22.04
C ASN A 18 -5.49 -14.52 -21.54
N ILE A 19 -6.02 -14.69 -20.33
CA ILE A 19 -6.53 -15.97 -19.82
C ILE A 19 -7.64 -16.47 -20.75
N LYS A 20 -8.73 -15.72 -20.92
CA LYS A 20 -9.88 -16.15 -21.74
C LYS A 20 -9.52 -16.46 -23.20
N GLY A 21 -8.53 -15.75 -23.75
CA GLY A 21 -8.03 -15.96 -25.11
C GLY A 21 -7.04 -17.12 -25.28
N ALA A 22 -6.81 -17.93 -24.25
CA ALA A 22 -5.84 -19.05 -24.23
C ALA A 22 -4.41 -18.65 -24.67
N LYS A 23 -4.01 -17.40 -24.45
CA LYS A 23 -2.66 -16.94 -24.78
C LYS A 23 -1.64 -17.48 -23.78
N SER A 24 -0.39 -17.60 -24.24
CA SER A 24 0.73 -18.31 -23.59
C SER A 24 0.72 -18.27 -22.06
N ILE A 25 0.50 -19.43 -21.43
CA ILE A 25 0.57 -19.68 -19.98
C ILE A 25 1.84 -19.08 -19.36
N LYS A 26 2.96 -19.05 -20.10
CA LYS A 26 4.22 -18.43 -19.65
C LYS A 26 4.14 -16.92 -19.43
N GLN A 27 3.49 -16.18 -20.34
CA GLN A 27 3.31 -14.73 -20.18
C GLN A 27 2.37 -14.42 -19.02
N ILE A 28 1.36 -15.25 -18.85
CA ILE A 28 0.37 -15.16 -17.78
C ILE A 28 1.05 -15.39 -16.42
N ALA A 29 1.81 -16.47 -16.31
CA ALA A 29 2.48 -16.82 -15.07
C ALA A 29 3.53 -15.75 -14.66
N PHE A 30 4.21 -15.12 -15.62
CA PHE A 30 5.21 -14.07 -15.35
C PHE A 30 4.63 -12.79 -14.72
N PHE A 31 3.41 -12.39 -15.09
CA PHE A 31 2.74 -11.23 -14.49
C PHE A 31 2.35 -11.44 -13.02
N LEU A 32 2.08 -12.69 -12.61
CA LEU A 32 1.68 -13.02 -11.23
C LEU A 32 2.86 -13.14 -10.27
N ILE A 33 4.08 -13.39 -10.78
CA ILE A 33 5.32 -13.51 -9.98
C ILE A 33 5.52 -12.36 -8.97
N PRO A 34 5.40 -11.07 -9.36
CA PRO A 34 5.59 -9.97 -8.41
C PRO A 34 4.53 -9.92 -7.30
N PHE A 35 3.37 -10.56 -7.50
CA PHE A 35 2.25 -10.51 -6.55
C PHE A 35 2.13 -11.76 -5.66
N SER A 36 2.77 -12.89 -6.01
CA SER A 36 2.60 -14.13 -5.24
C SER A 36 3.82 -15.06 -5.32
N LYS A 37 4.33 -15.48 -4.16
CA LYS A 37 5.34 -16.56 -4.09
C LYS A 37 4.76 -17.89 -4.58
N THR A 38 3.48 -18.15 -4.35
CA THR A 38 2.75 -19.32 -4.85
C THR A 38 2.66 -19.31 -6.38
N ALA A 39 2.54 -18.14 -7.02
CA ALA A 39 2.59 -18.04 -8.48
C ALA A 39 3.95 -18.46 -9.04
N LYS A 40 5.05 -18.19 -8.32
CA LYS A 40 6.38 -18.67 -8.70
C LYS A 40 6.46 -20.20 -8.72
N ASN A 41 5.79 -20.87 -7.77
CA ASN A 41 5.68 -22.33 -7.77
C ASN A 41 4.86 -22.81 -8.97
N ILE A 42 3.70 -22.19 -9.25
CA ILE A 42 2.83 -22.51 -10.39
C ILE A 42 3.55 -22.39 -11.76
N VAL A 43 4.42 -21.37 -11.92
CA VAL A 43 5.28 -21.23 -13.11
C VAL A 43 6.25 -22.42 -13.23
N GLN A 44 6.79 -22.87 -12.11
CA GLN A 44 7.79 -23.95 -12.04
C GLN A 44 7.16 -25.34 -12.18
N SER A 45 5.93 -25.54 -11.71
CA SER A 45 5.21 -26.82 -11.74
C SER A 45 4.36 -27.02 -13.01
N PHE A 46 4.28 -26.05 -13.94
CA PHE A 46 3.42 -26.13 -15.13
C PHE A 46 1.97 -26.52 -14.76
N GLU A 47 1.41 -25.90 -13.72
CA GLU A 47 0.02 -26.19 -13.33
C GLU A 47 -0.98 -25.80 -14.42
N GLY A 48 -2.08 -26.56 -14.52
CA GLY A 48 -3.08 -26.39 -15.56
C GLY A 48 -3.75 -25.01 -15.54
N PHE A 49 -4.26 -24.58 -16.70
CA PHE A 49 -4.94 -23.30 -16.91
C PHE A 49 -5.99 -22.94 -15.83
N GLN A 50 -6.73 -23.92 -15.32
CA GLN A 50 -7.73 -23.73 -14.25
C GLN A 50 -7.11 -23.29 -12.92
N ALA A 51 -5.91 -23.77 -12.58
CA ALA A 51 -5.23 -23.37 -11.35
C ALA A 51 -4.76 -21.91 -11.44
N ILE A 52 -4.23 -21.52 -12.60
CA ILE A 52 -3.83 -20.14 -12.89
C ILE A 52 -5.03 -19.20 -12.87
N GLU A 53 -6.16 -19.60 -13.46
CA GLU A 53 -7.39 -18.81 -13.45
C GLU A 53 -7.93 -18.62 -12.02
N LYS A 54 -7.96 -19.67 -11.20
CA LYS A 54 -8.34 -19.58 -9.79
C LYS A 54 -7.42 -18.65 -9.01
N GLN A 55 -6.11 -18.79 -9.20
CA GLN A 55 -5.14 -17.94 -8.51
C GLN A 55 -5.28 -16.48 -8.93
N PHE A 56 -5.46 -16.22 -10.23
CA PHE A 56 -5.68 -14.86 -10.72
C PHE A 56 -6.93 -14.23 -10.12
N ASN A 57 -8.05 -14.96 -10.10
CA ASN A 57 -9.31 -14.47 -9.53
C ASN A 57 -9.16 -14.12 -8.05
N LEU A 58 -8.32 -14.84 -7.30
CA LEU A 58 -7.99 -14.49 -5.92
C LEU A 58 -7.14 -13.21 -5.87
N ILE A 59 -6.09 -13.14 -6.69
CA ILE A 59 -5.16 -12.00 -6.71
C ILE A 59 -5.86 -10.71 -7.09
N SER A 60 -6.69 -10.69 -8.13
CA SER A 60 -7.35 -9.48 -8.62
C SER A 60 -8.37 -8.91 -7.64
N LYS A 61 -9.06 -9.78 -6.88
CA LYS A 61 -10.13 -9.39 -5.94
C LYS A 61 -9.64 -9.05 -4.55
N SER A 62 -8.54 -9.67 -4.12
CA SER A 62 -8.04 -9.50 -2.75
C SER A 62 -7.76 -8.05 -2.33
N PRO A 63 -7.30 -7.10 -3.19
CA PRO A 63 -7.05 -5.74 -2.75
C PRO A 63 -8.34 -4.99 -2.40
N ASP A 64 -9.40 -5.20 -3.19
CA ASP A 64 -10.72 -4.63 -2.92
C ASP A 64 -11.28 -5.19 -1.62
N GLU A 65 -11.23 -6.51 -1.45
CA GLU A 65 -11.73 -7.19 -0.25
C GLU A 65 -10.94 -6.80 1.01
N PHE A 66 -9.61 -6.67 0.90
CA PHE A 66 -8.78 -6.16 1.99
C PHE A 66 -9.18 -4.73 2.38
N ASN A 67 -9.33 -3.84 1.40
CA ASN A 67 -9.71 -2.45 1.66
C ASN A 67 -11.11 -2.34 2.28
N ASP A 68 -12.06 -3.19 1.87
CA ASP A 68 -13.40 -3.23 2.46
C ASP A 68 -13.37 -3.55 3.96
N PHE A 69 -12.48 -4.44 4.41
CA PHE A 69 -12.32 -4.78 5.83
C PHE A 69 -11.49 -3.75 6.62
N PHE A 70 -10.39 -3.25 6.06
CA PHE A 70 -9.35 -2.61 6.87
C PHE A 70 -9.08 -1.12 6.57
N SER A 71 -9.58 -0.58 5.45
CA SER A 71 -9.28 0.81 5.05
C SER A 71 -9.81 1.84 6.03
N ALA A 72 -10.92 1.56 6.72
CA ALA A 72 -11.46 2.42 7.77
C ALA A 72 -10.54 2.51 9.01
N SER A 73 -9.73 1.47 9.23
CA SER A 73 -8.76 1.39 10.32
C SER A 73 -7.34 1.79 9.89
N GLY A 74 -7.17 2.33 8.68
CA GLY A 74 -5.89 2.86 8.22
C GLY A 74 -4.94 1.82 7.64
N TRP A 75 -5.46 0.68 7.15
CA TRP A 75 -4.68 -0.26 6.34
C TRP A 75 -5.24 -0.32 4.93
N ILE A 76 -4.38 -0.20 3.93
CA ILE A 76 -4.77 -0.35 2.53
C ILE A 76 -3.89 -1.39 1.86
N ALA A 77 -4.46 -2.06 0.85
CA ALA A 77 -3.68 -2.84 -0.08
C ALA A 77 -2.77 -1.92 -0.92
N HIS A 78 -1.58 -2.40 -1.21
CA HIS A 78 -0.62 -1.73 -2.09
C HIS A 78 0.25 -2.77 -2.81
N GLU A 79 0.91 -2.39 -3.89
CA GLU A 79 1.63 -3.27 -4.82
C GLU A 79 2.75 -4.06 -4.14
N SER A 80 3.45 -3.45 -3.20
CA SER A 80 4.54 -4.08 -2.44
C SER A 80 4.08 -4.90 -1.22
N MET A 81 2.76 -5.04 -0.99
CA MET A 81 2.25 -5.77 0.17
C MET A 81 2.50 -7.28 0.03
N ASN A 82 2.81 -7.95 1.15
CA ASN A 82 2.87 -9.42 1.16
C ASN A 82 1.46 -10.00 0.93
N HIS A 83 1.28 -10.69 -0.17
CA HIS A 83 -0.02 -11.21 -0.58
C HIS A 83 -0.52 -12.36 0.29
N ASP A 84 0.37 -13.24 0.76
CA ASP A 84 -0.03 -14.32 1.67
C ASP A 84 -0.55 -13.73 3.00
N LEU A 85 0.10 -12.68 3.51
CA LEU A 85 -0.38 -11.91 4.66
C LEU A 85 -1.74 -11.25 4.39
N MET A 86 -1.93 -10.67 3.20
CA MET A 86 -3.21 -10.07 2.81
C MET A 86 -4.35 -11.09 2.84
N LEU A 87 -4.13 -12.27 2.23
CA LEU A 87 -5.12 -13.35 2.21
C LEU A 87 -5.40 -13.89 3.62
N GLU A 88 -4.38 -14.05 4.45
CA GLU A 88 -4.53 -14.46 5.85
C GLU A 88 -5.39 -13.44 6.63
N CYS A 89 -5.12 -12.14 6.48
CA CYS A 89 -5.89 -11.09 7.14
C CYS A 89 -7.35 -11.05 6.67
N ILE A 90 -7.60 -11.22 5.37
CA ILE A 90 -8.96 -11.33 4.82
C ILE A 90 -9.69 -12.53 5.44
N ALA A 91 -9.04 -13.69 5.54
CA ALA A 91 -9.63 -14.89 6.12
C ALA A 91 -10.00 -14.69 7.60
N LEU A 92 -9.12 -14.06 8.37
CA LEU A 92 -9.39 -13.68 9.77
C LEU A 92 -10.56 -12.70 9.88
N ALA A 93 -10.62 -11.67 9.04
CA ALA A 93 -11.71 -10.71 9.03
C ALA A 93 -13.07 -11.35 8.67
N LYS A 94 -13.10 -12.29 7.72
CA LYS A 94 -14.31 -13.07 7.39
C LYS A 94 -14.81 -13.89 8.58
N ASN A 95 -13.90 -14.39 9.40
CA ASN A 95 -14.21 -15.08 10.65
C ASN A 95 -14.47 -14.13 11.83
N LYS A 96 -14.64 -12.82 11.57
CA LYS A 96 -14.86 -11.75 12.56
C LYS A 96 -13.70 -11.53 13.54
N ASP A 97 -12.50 -12.01 13.21
CA ASP A 97 -11.30 -11.81 14.02
C ASP A 97 -10.41 -10.70 13.43
N ILE A 98 -10.99 -9.49 13.38
CA ILE A 98 -10.29 -8.30 12.85
C ILE A 98 -9.10 -7.92 13.73
N LYS A 99 -9.19 -8.12 15.04
CA LYS A 99 -8.14 -7.73 15.99
C LYS A 99 -6.85 -8.52 15.72
N THR A 100 -6.94 -9.84 15.55
CA THR A 100 -5.76 -10.66 15.23
C THR A 100 -5.17 -10.31 13.87
N ALA A 101 -6.01 -9.93 12.90
CA ALA A 101 -5.54 -9.46 11.59
C ALA A 101 -4.77 -8.14 11.70
N GLU A 102 -5.28 -7.15 12.44
CA GLU A 102 -4.55 -5.89 12.66
C GLU A 102 -3.22 -6.10 13.40
N GLU A 103 -3.19 -7.00 14.38
CA GLU A 103 -1.97 -7.34 15.11
C GLU A 103 -0.91 -7.94 14.16
N LYS A 104 -1.31 -8.85 13.27
CA LYS A 104 -0.42 -9.42 12.25
C LYS A 104 0.12 -8.37 11.28
N LEU A 105 -0.73 -7.42 10.86
CA LEU A 105 -0.30 -6.30 10.03
C LEU A 105 0.71 -5.42 10.79
N ALA A 106 0.41 -5.08 12.04
CA ALA A 106 1.30 -4.30 12.88
C ALA A 106 2.67 -4.98 13.06
N ASP A 107 2.69 -6.27 13.36
CA ASP A 107 3.92 -7.05 13.50
C ASP A 107 4.73 -7.12 12.21
N TYR A 108 4.06 -7.27 11.06
CA TYR A 108 4.74 -7.33 9.77
C TYR A 108 5.50 -6.02 9.48
N TYR A 109 4.85 -4.87 9.63
CA TYR A 109 5.46 -3.56 9.36
C TYR A 109 6.33 -3.03 10.52
N THR A 110 6.49 -3.78 11.61
CA THR A 110 7.41 -3.43 12.71
C THR A 110 8.45 -4.51 13.02
N SER A 111 8.60 -5.49 12.12
CA SER A 111 9.62 -6.54 12.20
C SER A 111 10.67 -6.42 11.10
N GLU A 112 11.64 -7.33 11.09
CA GLU A 112 12.67 -7.43 10.04
C GLU A 112 12.10 -7.57 8.62
N ASN A 113 10.84 -7.95 8.46
CA ASN A 113 10.15 -7.96 7.16
C ASN A 113 10.12 -6.55 6.52
N LEU A 114 10.07 -5.50 7.33
CA LEU A 114 10.10 -4.11 6.87
C LEU A 114 11.40 -3.76 6.14
N LYS A 115 12.51 -4.45 6.44
CA LYS A 115 13.84 -4.19 5.86
C LYS A 115 13.86 -4.22 4.34
N TRP A 116 13.13 -5.17 3.75
CA TRP A 116 13.09 -5.29 2.30
C TRP A 116 12.28 -4.15 1.68
N LEU A 117 11.18 -3.75 2.32
CA LEU A 117 10.34 -2.64 1.89
C LEU A 117 11.10 -1.31 1.97
N THR A 118 11.82 -1.06 3.06
CA THR A 118 12.60 0.19 3.21
C THR A 118 13.73 0.28 2.20
N ARG A 119 14.39 -0.84 1.85
CA ARG A 119 15.43 -0.86 0.81
C ARG A 119 14.92 -0.40 -0.55
N GLN A 120 13.66 -0.67 -0.88
CA GLN A 120 13.07 -0.20 -2.14
C GLN A 120 12.92 1.31 -2.22
N LEU A 121 12.86 2.01 -1.08
CA LEU A 121 12.79 3.48 -1.06
C LEU A 121 14.08 4.10 -1.59
N LYS A 122 15.21 3.38 -1.55
CA LYS A 122 16.49 3.86 -2.07
C LYS A 122 16.49 4.08 -3.58
N SER A 123 15.66 3.34 -4.32
CA SER A 123 15.58 3.43 -5.79
C SER A 123 14.67 4.54 -6.30
N THR A 124 13.96 5.23 -5.40
CA THR A 124 13.03 6.30 -5.74
C THR A 124 13.68 7.63 -5.41
N PRO A 125 13.99 8.49 -6.41
CA PRO A 125 14.81 9.70 -6.21
C PRO A 125 14.36 10.61 -5.07
N GLU A 126 13.05 10.75 -4.87
CA GLU A 126 12.42 11.59 -3.85
C GLU A 126 12.69 11.06 -2.43
N PHE A 127 12.73 9.74 -2.26
CA PHE A 127 13.06 9.09 -0.99
C PHE A 127 14.56 8.86 -0.81
N GLN A 128 15.32 8.72 -1.89
CA GLN A 128 16.77 8.54 -1.85
C GLN A 128 17.45 9.69 -1.08
N LYS A 129 17.00 10.93 -1.28
CA LYS A 129 17.47 12.12 -0.55
C LYS A 129 17.27 12.03 0.97
N ARG A 130 16.28 11.24 1.41
CA ARG A 130 15.88 11.05 2.82
C ARG A 130 16.26 9.66 3.34
N TYR A 131 17.03 8.89 2.58
CA TYR A 131 17.26 7.48 2.88
C TYR A 131 17.95 7.25 4.22
N GLU A 132 18.81 8.18 4.64
CA GLU A 132 19.46 8.07 5.94
C GLU A 132 18.46 8.21 7.10
N LEU A 133 17.50 9.14 7.00
CA LEU A 133 16.41 9.26 7.98
C LEU A 133 15.49 8.03 7.97
N ILE A 134 15.22 7.48 6.78
CA ILE A 134 14.47 6.22 6.63
C ILE A 134 15.21 5.07 7.35
N ARG A 135 16.53 4.96 7.18
CA ARG A 135 17.36 3.94 7.83
C ARG A 135 17.31 4.06 9.35
N LEU A 136 17.49 5.27 9.88
CA LEU A 136 17.43 5.53 11.31
C LEU A 136 16.03 5.24 11.89
N ALA A 137 14.97 5.67 11.20
CA ALA A 137 13.60 5.35 11.62
C ALA A 137 13.30 3.84 11.61
N TYR A 138 13.87 3.11 10.65
CA TYR A 138 13.79 1.64 10.61
C TYR A 138 14.48 1.04 11.85
N GLU A 139 15.70 1.47 12.16
CA GLU A 139 16.45 1.00 13.34
C GLU A 139 15.70 1.31 14.65
N ASP A 140 15.12 2.50 14.75
CA ASP A 140 14.27 2.88 15.87
C ASP A 140 13.01 2.00 15.95
N THR A 141 12.39 1.66 14.81
CA THR A 141 11.22 0.78 14.76
C THR A 141 11.54 -0.63 15.27
N ILE A 142 12.64 -1.23 14.81
CA ILE A 142 13.08 -2.57 15.26
C ILE A 142 13.44 -2.56 16.74
N ALA A 143 14.05 -1.48 17.22
CA ALA A 143 14.33 -1.26 18.64
C ALA A 143 13.08 -0.84 19.46
N GLN A 144 11.88 -0.84 18.86
CA GLN A 144 10.61 -0.43 19.47
C GLN A 144 10.58 1.00 20.02
N ARG A 145 11.46 1.87 19.51
CA ARG A 145 11.52 3.31 19.81
C ARG A 145 10.51 4.08 18.95
N PHE A 146 9.24 3.70 19.05
CA PHE A 146 8.16 4.25 18.22
C PHE A 146 7.95 5.76 18.41
N HIS A 147 8.27 6.29 19.60
CA HIS A 147 8.25 7.73 19.89
C HIS A 147 9.18 8.54 18.96
N SER A 148 10.28 7.93 18.50
CA SER A 148 11.23 8.55 17.57
C SER A 148 10.85 8.24 16.12
N ALA A 149 10.56 6.96 15.83
CA ALA A 149 10.29 6.50 14.47
C ALA A 149 9.06 7.17 13.84
N VAL A 150 7.95 7.27 14.58
CA VAL A 150 6.67 7.77 14.05
C VAL A 150 6.77 9.20 13.51
N PRO A 151 7.26 10.21 14.28
CA PRO A 151 7.41 11.56 13.75
C PRO A 151 8.32 11.64 12.52
N VAL A 152 9.43 10.89 12.51
CA VAL A 152 10.36 10.86 11.37
C VAL A 152 9.69 10.33 10.11
N VAL A 153 8.97 9.21 10.21
CA VAL A 153 8.25 8.62 9.06
C VAL A 153 7.16 9.57 8.56
N LEU A 154 6.41 10.23 9.44
CA LEU A 154 5.40 11.23 9.06
C LEU A 154 6.00 12.42 8.30
N MET A 155 7.18 12.90 8.70
CA MET A 155 7.89 13.97 7.97
C MET A 155 8.37 13.50 6.59
N ILE A 156 8.85 12.26 6.48
CA ILE A 156 9.29 11.67 5.20
C ILE A 156 8.11 11.50 4.25
N ILE A 157 6.94 11.10 4.75
CA ILE A 157 5.70 11.01 3.97
C ILE A 157 5.37 12.36 3.33
N ASP A 158 5.33 13.43 4.13
CA ASP A 158 4.94 14.77 3.65
C ASP A 158 5.94 15.31 2.61
N GLY A 159 7.24 15.23 2.95
CA GLY A 159 8.31 15.72 2.07
C GLY A 159 8.48 14.89 0.81
N GLY A 160 8.26 13.57 0.87
CA GLY A 160 8.33 12.69 -0.28
C GLY A 160 7.23 12.98 -1.29
N VAL A 161 5.98 13.15 -0.84
CA VAL A 161 4.87 13.47 -1.74
C VAL A 161 5.03 14.84 -2.40
N ASN A 162 5.50 15.83 -1.64
CA ASN A 162 5.78 17.16 -2.21
C ASN A 162 6.85 17.13 -3.32
N ASP A 163 7.83 16.24 -3.22
CA ASP A 163 8.85 16.06 -4.25
C ASP A 163 8.31 15.28 -5.48
N ILE A 164 7.37 14.34 -5.28
CA ILE A 164 6.75 13.54 -6.35
C ILE A 164 5.77 14.40 -7.17
N ASP A 165 4.83 15.08 -6.50
CA ASP A 165 3.83 15.95 -7.11
C ASP A 165 4.13 17.41 -6.76
N LYS A 166 5.18 17.94 -7.42
CA LYS A 166 5.78 19.27 -7.23
C LYS A 166 4.75 20.32 -6.74
N ASN A 167 4.79 20.60 -5.44
CA ASN A 167 4.01 21.61 -4.69
C ASN A 167 2.72 21.15 -3.99
N LYS A 168 2.50 19.84 -3.77
CA LYS A 168 1.45 19.35 -2.87
C LYS A 168 2.00 18.33 -1.89
N GLY A 169 2.02 18.65 -0.60
CA GLY A 169 2.33 17.69 0.46
C GLY A 169 1.19 16.69 0.64
N PHE A 170 1.49 15.45 1.07
CA PHE A 170 0.50 14.37 1.25
C PHE A 170 -0.73 14.84 2.02
N PHE A 171 -0.51 15.68 3.02
CA PHE A 171 -1.53 16.17 3.94
C PHE A 171 -2.36 17.34 3.39
N THR A 172 -2.21 17.74 2.13
CA THR A 172 -3.06 18.76 1.50
C THR A 172 -4.29 18.12 0.84
N GLU A 173 -5.49 18.67 1.10
CA GLU A 173 -6.77 18.12 0.61
C GLU A 173 -6.85 18.04 -0.93
N THR A 174 -6.10 18.89 -1.63
CA THR A 174 -6.08 19.00 -3.10
C THR A 174 -5.04 18.08 -3.76
N THR A 175 -4.31 17.27 -3.00
CA THR A 175 -3.37 16.29 -3.58
C THR A 175 -4.15 15.19 -4.27
N ASP A 176 -3.95 15.04 -5.56
CA ASP A 176 -4.47 13.91 -6.30
C ASP A 176 -3.49 12.74 -6.15
N LEU A 177 -3.88 11.78 -5.32
CA LEU A 177 -3.09 10.58 -5.03
C LEU A 177 -3.52 9.41 -5.92
N THR A 178 -4.25 9.69 -7.00
CA THR A 178 -4.66 8.66 -7.94
C THR A 178 -3.63 8.44 -9.04
N ALA A 179 -3.53 7.20 -9.51
CA ALA A 179 -2.76 6.85 -10.69
C ALA A 179 -3.46 5.71 -11.42
N TRP A 180 -3.47 5.80 -12.74
CA TRP A 180 -3.96 4.74 -13.61
C TRP A 180 -3.18 3.43 -13.35
N ASP A 181 -3.89 2.30 -13.30
CA ASP A 181 -3.31 0.96 -13.14
C ASP A 181 -2.48 0.75 -11.87
N SER A 182 -2.92 1.31 -10.74
CA SER A 182 -2.29 1.16 -9.42
C SER A 182 -3.28 0.74 -8.34
N ILE A 183 -2.82 -0.12 -7.43
CA ILE A 183 -3.56 -0.58 -6.24
C ILE A 183 -3.55 0.53 -5.18
N ALA A 184 -2.35 1.00 -4.79
CA ALA A 184 -2.20 2.04 -3.78
C ALA A 184 -2.86 3.37 -4.20
N ALA A 185 -2.75 3.73 -5.47
CA ALA A 185 -3.29 4.95 -6.05
C ALA A 185 -4.74 4.79 -6.56
N HIS A 186 -5.44 3.76 -6.09
CA HIS A 186 -6.89 3.66 -6.25
C HIS A 186 -7.58 4.60 -5.25
N SER A 187 -8.80 5.06 -5.54
CA SER A 187 -9.54 6.00 -4.68
C SER A 187 -9.86 5.44 -3.28
N THR A 188 -9.88 4.11 -3.13
CA THR A 188 -10.04 3.42 -1.84
C THR A 188 -8.72 3.20 -1.09
N GLY A 189 -7.57 3.57 -1.69
CA GLY A 189 -6.23 3.43 -1.15
C GLY A 189 -5.70 4.72 -0.51
N LEU A 190 -4.70 5.35 -1.11
CA LEU A 190 -3.95 6.48 -0.54
C LEU A 190 -4.83 7.68 -0.16
N SER A 191 -5.88 7.99 -0.93
CA SER A 191 -6.84 9.05 -0.58
C SER A 191 -7.54 8.78 0.75
N ARG A 192 -7.88 7.51 1.04
CA ARG A 192 -8.49 7.12 2.32
C ARG A 192 -7.52 7.29 3.49
N LEU A 193 -6.25 6.91 3.30
CA LEU A 193 -5.21 7.13 4.31
C LEU A 193 -5.00 8.62 4.57
N ARG A 194 -4.88 9.43 3.52
CA ARG A 194 -4.75 10.89 3.63
C ARG A 194 -5.85 11.47 4.54
N ASP A 195 -7.10 11.13 4.27
CA ASP A 195 -8.24 11.66 5.02
C ASP A 195 -8.19 11.25 6.51
N ILE A 196 -7.76 10.02 6.80
CA ILE A 196 -7.58 9.54 8.18
C ILE A 196 -6.45 10.27 8.89
N LEU A 197 -5.27 10.35 8.27
CA LEU A 197 -4.08 10.93 8.87
C LEU A 197 -4.19 12.45 9.04
N ASN A 198 -4.99 13.11 8.19
CA ASN A 198 -5.30 14.53 8.27
C ASN A 198 -6.35 14.91 9.31
N LYS A 199 -7.01 13.93 9.94
CA LYS A 199 -8.08 14.22 10.90
C LYS A 199 -7.55 15.12 12.03
N GLY A 200 -8.14 16.30 12.17
CA GLY A 200 -7.74 17.30 13.15
C GLY A 200 -7.88 16.81 14.61
N ARG A 201 -6.98 17.28 15.47
CA ARG A 201 -6.89 16.89 16.89
C ARG A 201 -6.78 18.15 17.74
N ASN A 202 -7.91 18.59 18.30
CA ASN A 202 -8.03 19.93 18.89
C ASN A 202 -7.77 19.98 20.40
N ARG A 203 -7.53 18.83 21.05
CA ARG A 203 -7.28 18.74 22.50
C ARG A 203 -6.14 17.78 22.78
N THR A 204 -5.46 17.99 23.91
CA THR A 204 -4.51 17.01 24.40
C THR A 204 -5.25 15.71 24.76
N ASN A 205 -4.76 14.61 24.24
CA ASN A 205 -5.27 13.27 24.41
C ASN A 205 -4.16 12.40 25.00
N THR A 206 -4.44 11.89 26.19
CA THR A 206 -3.56 10.98 26.94
C THR A 206 -3.87 9.52 26.67
N GLU A 207 -5.01 9.23 26.03
CA GLU A 207 -5.40 7.87 25.66
C GLU A 207 -4.59 7.37 24.48
N GLU A 208 -4.29 6.08 24.50
CA GLU A 208 -3.61 5.41 23.40
C GLU A 208 -4.42 5.55 22.10
N ILE A 209 -3.71 5.84 21.01
CA ILE A 209 -4.30 5.90 19.67
C ILE A 209 -3.69 4.80 18.79
N PHE A 210 -4.48 4.33 17.83
CA PHE A 210 -4.06 3.28 16.89
C PHE A 210 -3.99 3.79 15.45
N LEU A 211 -4.18 5.09 15.24
CA LEU A 211 -4.16 5.75 13.94
C LEU A 211 -3.14 6.88 13.96
N PRO A 212 -2.33 7.06 12.90
CA PRO A 212 -1.30 8.08 12.87
C PRO A 212 -1.87 9.47 12.54
N TYR A 213 -2.64 10.05 13.46
CA TYR A 213 -3.16 11.41 13.31
C TYR A 213 -2.03 12.43 13.29
N ARG A 214 -1.56 12.80 12.10
CA ARG A 214 -0.34 13.59 11.89
C ARG A 214 -0.38 14.92 12.63
N ASN A 215 -1.50 15.64 12.54
CA ASN A 215 -1.69 16.91 13.25
C ASN A 215 -1.57 16.73 14.76
N GLY A 216 -2.22 15.70 15.32
CA GLY A 216 -2.19 15.45 16.75
C GLY A 216 -0.82 15.06 17.26
N ILE A 217 -0.13 14.17 16.55
CA ILE A 217 1.21 13.69 16.92
C ILE A 217 2.23 14.83 16.81
N LEU A 218 2.32 15.49 15.66
CA LEU A 218 3.35 16.50 15.43
C LEU A 218 3.13 17.81 16.20
N HIS A 219 1.90 18.10 16.64
CA HIS A 219 1.60 19.26 17.49
C HIS A 219 1.57 18.93 18.99
N GLY A 220 1.93 17.69 19.39
CA GLY A 220 1.95 17.27 20.79
C GLY A 220 0.57 17.20 21.45
N ARG A 221 -0.49 17.01 20.66
CA ARG A 221 -1.86 16.82 21.16
C ARG A 221 -2.15 15.36 21.46
N ASP A 222 -1.76 14.43 20.61
CA ASP A 222 -1.79 13.00 20.94
C ASP A 222 -0.42 12.62 21.51
N ILE A 223 -0.34 12.32 22.79
CA ILE A 223 0.95 12.05 23.46
C ILE A 223 1.21 10.56 23.70
N ALA A 224 0.17 9.73 23.63
CA ALA A 224 0.25 8.27 23.76
C ALA A 224 0.21 7.55 22.39
N TYR A 225 0.92 8.08 21.40
CA TYR A 225 0.97 7.51 20.03
C TYR A 225 2.05 6.44 19.83
N ALA A 226 2.98 6.32 20.78
CA ALA A 226 4.22 5.55 20.62
C ALA A 226 3.99 4.04 20.76
N ASN A 227 3.25 3.44 19.83
CA ASN A 227 3.00 2.01 19.74
C ASN A 227 3.21 1.47 18.33
N LYS A 228 3.24 0.14 18.22
CA LYS A 228 3.50 -0.55 16.95
C LYS A 228 2.43 -0.32 15.90
N HIS A 229 1.16 -0.13 16.27
CA HIS A 229 0.07 0.06 15.32
C HIS A 229 0.21 1.38 14.57
N VAL A 230 0.52 2.47 15.31
CA VAL A 230 0.78 3.78 14.71
C VAL A 230 2.01 3.72 13.82
N ALA A 231 3.11 3.15 14.30
CA ALA A 231 4.35 2.99 13.52
C ALA A 231 4.14 2.17 12.24
N ALA A 232 3.46 1.03 12.34
CA ALA A 232 3.16 0.17 11.22
C ALA A 232 2.33 0.89 10.14
N LYS A 233 1.30 1.65 10.54
CA LYS A 233 0.46 2.41 9.60
C LYS A 233 1.23 3.55 8.94
N CYS A 234 2.14 4.21 9.66
CA CYS A 234 3.09 5.16 9.06
C CYS A 234 3.95 4.47 7.99
N TRP A 235 4.55 3.32 8.30
CA TRP A 235 5.37 2.57 7.34
C TRP A 235 4.57 2.10 6.14
N LEU A 236 3.39 1.51 6.34
CA LEU A 236 2.50 1.10 5.26
C LEU A 236 2.20 2.30 4.34
N THR A 237 1.89 3.47 4.92
CA THR A 237 1.62 4.68 4.16
C THR A 237 2.82 5.09 3.30
N LEU A 238 4.03 5.11 3.88
CA LEU A 238 5.25 5.47 3.15
C LEU A 238 5.53 4.50 1.99
N ILE A 239 5.33 3.20 2.19
CA ILE A 239 5.53 2.20 1.14
C ILE A 239 4.46 2.33 0.04
N ALA A 240 3.20 2.57 0.40
CA ALA A 240 2.13 2.80 -0.56
C ALA A 240 2.39 4.06 -1.42
N ILE A 241 2.92 5.13 -0.83
CA ILE A 241 3.33 6.34 -1.56
C ILE A 241 4.47 6.03 -2.52
N ASN A 242 5.42 5.19 -2.13
CA ASN A 242 6.50 4.75 -3.02
C ASN A 242 5.99 3.93 -4.20
N ASP A 243 5.01 3.06 -3.98
CA ASP A 243 4.35 2.32 -5.06
C ASP A 243 3.61 3.28 -6.02
N TRP A 244 2.92 4.29 -5.49
CA TRP A 244 2.31 5.37 -6.28
C TRP A 244 3.32 6.18 -7.09
N GLY A 245 4.44 6.62 -6.50
CA GLY A 245 5.48 7.35 -7.21
C GLY A 245 6.07 6.55 -8.38
N LYS A 246 6.29 5.24 -8.19
CA LYS A 246 6.71 4.33 -9.26
C LYS A 246 5.64 4.18 -10.35
N ALA A 247 4.36 4.11 -9.98
CA ALA A 247 3.26 4.03 -10.94
C ALA A 247 3.18 5.30 -11.80
N LEU A 248 3.31 6.49 -11.20
CA LEU A 248 3.36 7.75 -11.95
C LEU A 248 4.52 7.79 -12.95
N GLU A 249 5.72 7.37 -12.54
CA GLU A 249 6.88 7.30 -13.43
C GLU A 249 6.69 6.30 -14.58
N LYS A 250 6.02 5.17 -14.32
CA LYS A 250 5.63 4.19 -15.35
C LYS A 250 4.63 4.78 -16.33
N ASN A 251 3.63 5.53 -15.84
CA ASN A 251 2.58 6.14 -16.67
C ASN A 251 3.17 7.24 -17.58
N LYS A 252 4.06 8.08 -17.05
CA LYS A 252 4.82 9.07 -17.85
C LYS A 252 5.61 8.43 -19.00
N LYS A 253 6.13 7.22 -18.81
CA LYS A 253 6.89 6.48 -19.84
C LYS A 253 6.01 5.77 -20.88
N ASN A 254 4.72 5.52 -20.57
CA ASN A 254 3.79 4.79 -21.43
C ASN A 254 2.44 5.52 -21.67
N PRO A 255 2.43 6.80 -22.10
CA PRO A 255 1.22 7.62 -22.17
C PRO A 255 0.17 7.12 -23.18
N LEU A 256 0.61 6.37 -24.21
CA LEU A 256 -0.28 5.87 -25.28
C LEU A 256 -1.23 4.73 -24.84
N LYS A 257 -0.89 3.99 -23.77
CA LYS A 257 -1.81 2.98 -23.20
C LYS A 257 -2.91 3.66 -22.38
N GLU A 258 -2.52 4.62 -21.55
CA GLU A 258 -3.43 5.39 -20.69
C GLU A 258 -4.53 6.12 -21.50
N ALA A 259 -4.16 6.84 -22.57
CA ALA A 259 -5.12 7.55 -23.41
C ALA A 259 -6.11 6.62 -24.12
N LYS A 260 -5.64 5.46 -24.62
CA LYS A 260 -6.52 4.48 -25.31
C LYS A 260 -7.53 3.85 -24.37
N GLU A 261 -7.16 3.60 -23.13
CA GLU A 261 -8.03 2.93 -22.16
C GLU A 261 -8.98 3.91 -21.44
N GLN A 262 -8.61 5.19 -21.29
CA GLN A 262 -9.53 6.24 -20.84
C GLN A 262 -10.63 6.54 -21.88
N LEU A 263 -10.35 6.38 -23.18
CA LEU A 263 -11.32 6.52 -24.27
C LEU A 263 -12.29 5.33 -24.41
N LEU A 264 -12.03 4.22 -23.71
CA LEU A 264 -12.85 3.00 -23.72
C LEU A 264 -13.79 2.88 -22.51
N LYS A 265 -13.79 3.88 -21.60
CA LYS A 265 -14.76 4.02 -20.49
C LYS A 265 -15.89 4.96 -20.89
#